data_AF-A0A7W1FYF4-F1
#
_entry.id   AF-A0A7W1FYF4-F1
#
_cell.length_a   1.000
_cell.length_b   1.000
_cell.length_c   1.000
_cell.angle_alpha   90.00
_cell.angle_beta   90.00
_cell.angle_gamma   90.00
#
_symmetry.space_group_name_H-M   'P 1'
#
loop_
_entity.id
_entity.type
_entity.pdbx_description
1 polymer ?
#
loop_
_entity_poly.entity_id
_entity_poly.type
_entity_poly.pdbx_seq_one_letter_code
_entity_poly.pdbx_strand_id
1 'polypeptide(L)' 'AYDRNCTYQSNDACATVWVEANNIMAADTCCHSKFSIFDGNVTQGPAGIPLKAYNTTFDGNVLHIYN' A
#
# COMPACT_ATOMS: atom_id res chain seq x y z
N ALA A 1 -2.52 6.25 5.81
CA ALA A 1 -1.91 4.91 5.95
C ALA A 1 -2.65 3.94 5.04
N TYR A 2 -2.04 2.82 4.64
CA TYR A 2 -2.64 1.88 3.68
C TYR A 2 -2.50 0.43 4.15
N ASP A 3 -3.36 -0.43 3.64
CA ASP A 3 -3.20 -1.88 3.78
C ASP A 3 -1.91 -2.32 3.13
N ARG A 4 -1.22 -3.27 3.77
CA ARG A 4 0.08 -3.74 3.33
C ARG A 4 -0.01 -4.94 2.41
N ASN A 5 -1.21 -5.40 2.10
CA ASN A 5 -1.44 -6.51 1.22
C ASN A 5 -1.84 -6.02 -0.18
N CYS A 6 -1.33 -6.68 -1.22
CA CYS A 6 -1.64 -6.34 -2.60
C CYS A 6 -3.13 -6.56 -2.88
N THR A 7 -3.72 -5.70 -3.70
CA THR A 7 -5.13 -5.81 -4.09
C THR A 7 -5.36 -6.83 -5.21
N TYR A 8 -4.29 -7.49 -5.66
CA TYR A 8 -4.32 -8.59 -6.61
C TYR A 8 -3.75 -9.84 -5.95
N GLN A 9 -4.51 -10.93 -5.97
CA GLN A 9 -4.15 -12.20 -5.32
C GLN A 9 -3.73 -12.03 -3.84
N SER A 10 -4.52 -11.27 -3.08
CA SER A 10 -4.25 -10.88 -1.70
C SER A 10 -3.95 -12.03 -0.72
N ASN A 11 -4.44 -13.24 -1.04
CA ASN A 11 -4.24 -14.43 -0.21
C ASN A 11 -2.88 -15.10 -0.42
N ASP A 12 -2.09 -14.68 -1.41
CA ASP A 12 -0.77 -15.23 -1.65
C ASP A 12 0.18 -14.83 -0.52
N ALA A 13 0.97 -15.77 -0.02
CA ALA A 13 1.90 -15.52 1.10
C ALA A 13 2.94 -14.42 0.81
N CYS A 14 3.20 -14.17 -0.47
CA CYS A 14 4.13 -13.17 -0.98
C CYS A 14 3.50 -11.80 -1.28
N ALA A 15 2.17 -11.64 -1.15
CA ALA A 15 1.42 -10.44 -1.57
C ALA A 15 1.67 -9.19 -0.68
N THR A 16 2.81 -9.10 -0.02
CA THR A 16 3.16 -7.95 0.82
C THR A 16 3.70 -6.81 -0.04
N VAL A 17 3.14 -5.63 0.15
CA VAL A 17 3.56 -4.40 -0.50
C VAL A 17 4.65 -3.71 0.32
N TRP A 18 5.76 -3.39 -0.34
CA TRP A 18 6.95 -2.75 0.25
C TRP A 18 7.16 -1.37 -0.33
N VAL A 19 7.51 -0.40 0.52
CA VAL A 19 7.92 0.93 0.08
C VAL A 19 9.26 0.84 -0.64
N GLU A 20 9.33 1.37 -1.86
CA GLU A 20 10.58 1.45 -2.63
C GLU A 20 11.52 2.52 -2.04
N ALA A 21 12.82 2.44 -2.37
CA ALA A 21 13.83 3.36 -1.84
C ALA A 21 13.60 4.85 -2.17
N ASN A 22 12.78 5.16 -3.18
CA ASN A 22 12.42 6.52 -3.54
C ASN A 22 11.36 7.14 -2.60
N ASN A 23 10.76 6.34 -1.70
CA ASN A 23 9.73 6.74 -0.74
C ASN A 23 8.46 7.35 -1.34
N ILE A 24 8.25 7.20 -2.65
CA ILE A 24 7.07 7.71 -3.36
C ILE A 24 6.23 6.58 -3.96
N MET A 25 6.84 5.42 -4.15
CA MET A 25 6.20 4.21 -4.67
C MET A 25 6.24 3.09 -3.63
N ALA A 26 5.24 2.22 -3.69
CA ALA A 26 5.26 0.92 -3.04
C ALA A 26 4.99 -0.18 -4.07
N ALA A 27 5.61 -1.34 -3.91
CA ALA A 27 5.54 -2.44 -4.86
C ALA A 27 5.35 -3.79 -4.16
N ASP A 28 4.56 -4.66 -4.76
CA ASP A 28 4.51 -6.07 -4.40
C ASP A 28 5.61 -6.83 -5.17
N THR A 29 6.46 -7.57 -4.45
CA THR A 29 7.53 -8.37 -5.04
C THR A 29 7.02 -9.61 -5.80
N CYS A 30 5.76 -10.02 -5.58
CA CYS A 30 5.18 -11.22 -6.16
C CYS A 30 4.48 -10.93 -7.48
N CYS A 31 3.48 -10.04 -7.49
CA CYS A 31 2.76 -9.70 -8.70
C CYS A 31 3.36 -8.51 -9.47
N HIS A 32 4.33 -7.80 -8.88
CA HIS A 32 4.98 -6.61 -9.45
C HIS A 32 4.06 -5.40 -9.65
N SER A 33 2.88 -5.40 -9.03
CA SER A 33 2.02 -4.21 -8.99
C SER A 33 2.71 -3.09 -8.21
N LYS A 34 2.52 -1.85 -8.67
CA LYS A 34 3.03 -0.65 -8.00
C LYS A 34 1.90 0.29 -7.65
N PHE A 35 2.08 0.97 -6.53
CA PHE A 35 1.13 1.89 -5.94
C PHE A 35 1.84 3.18 -5.56
N SER A 36 1.17 4.32 -5.75
CA SER A 36 1.64 5.60 -5.25
C SER A 36 1.38 5.68 -3.74
N ILE A 37 2.37 6.14 -2.95
CA ILE A 37 2.21 6.29 -1.49
C ILE A 37 1.34 7.51 -1.15
N PHE A 38 1.22 8.47 -2.06
CA PHE A 38 0.46 9.68 -1.82
C PHE A 38 -1.05 9.43 -1.72
N ASP A 39 -1.56 8.52 -2.54
CA ASP A 39 -3.00 8.30 -2.74
C ASP A 39 -3.41 6.82 -2.81
N GLY A 40 -2.44 5.89 -2.74
CA GLY A 40 -2.68 4.44 -2.80
C GLY A 40 -3.06 3.92 -4.19
N ASN A 41 -3.11 4.80 -5.21
CA ASN A 41 -3.54 4.46 -6.55
C ASN A 41 -2.55 3.52 -7.24
N VAL A 42 -3.09 2.63 -8.08
CA VAL A 42 -2.29 1.74 -8.92
C VAL A 42 -1.58 2.56 -9.99
N THR A 43 -0.26 2.44 -10.06
CA THR A 43 0.56 3.02 -11.12
C THR A 43 1.07 1.95 -12.08
N GLN A 44 1.08 0.67 -11.65
CA GLN A 44 1.44 -0.49 -12.47
C GLN A 44 0.64 -1.71 -12.01
N GLY A 45 0.00 -2.42 -12.94
CA GLY A 45 -0.77 -3.64 -12.68
C GLY A 45 0.13 -4.86 -12.36
N PRO A 46 -0.46 -6.05 -12.13
CA PRO A 46 -1.83 -6.47 -12.44
C PRO A 46 -2.94 -6.01 -11.47
N ALA A 47 -2.63 -5.35 -10.36
CA ALA A 47 -3.63 -4.73 -9.50
C ALA A 47 -4.56 -3.80 -10.30
N GLY A 48 -5.87 -3.91 -10.05
CA GLY A 48 -6.89 -3.10 -10.72
C GLY A 48 -7.55 -2.06 -9.81
N ILE A 49 -7.32 -2.14 -8.49
CA ILE A 49 -7.92 -1.24 -7.50
C ILE A 49 -6.86 -0.69 -6.54
N PRO A 50 -7.04 0.54 -6.03
CA PRO A 50 -6.12 1.17 -5.07
C PRO A 50 -6.00 0.40 -3.76
N LEU A 51 -4.89 0.58 -3.05
CA LEU A 51 -4.74 0.05 -1.68
C LEU A 51 -5.82 0.63 -0.77
N LYS A 52 -6.33 -0.19 0.16
CA LYS A 52 -7.29 0.28 1.15
C LYS A 52 -6.62 1.31 2.06
N ALA A 53 -7.14 2.53 2.05
CA ALA A 53 -6.70 3.61 2.92
C ALA A 53 -7.30 3.47 4.32
N TYR A 54 -6.55 3.92 5.33
CA TYR A 54 -6.98 4.04 6.71
C TYR A 54 -6.86 5.49 7.16
N ASN A 55 -7.81 5.91 7.99
CA ASN A 55 -7.79 7.22 8.63
C ASN A 55 -6.63 7.30 9.63
N THR A 56 -5.99 8.46 9.69
CA THR A 56 -4.86 8.69 10.58
C THR A 56 -4.97 10.02 11.30
N THR A 57 -4.69 10.02 12.59
CA THR A 57 -4.50 11.25 13.38
C THR A 57 -3.14 11.18 14.08
N PHE A 58 -2.46 12.32 14.17
CA PHE A 58 -1.18 12.44 14.85
C PHE A 58 -1.22 13.65 15.79
N ASP A 59 -0.93 13.43 17.07
CA ASP A 59 -0.97 14.48 18.10
C ASP A 59 0.41 15.09 18.40
N GLY A 60 1.44 14.72 17.63
CA GLY A 60 2.83 15.10 17.86
C GLY A 60 3.67 14.02 18.53
N ASN A 61 3.04 13.01 19.16
CA ASN A 61 3.72 11.95 19.89
C ASN A 61 3.20 10.55 19.54
N VAL A 62 1.90 10.42 19.28
CA VAL A 62 1.20 9.17 18.96
C VAL A 62 0.54 9.27 17.60
N LEU A 63 0.85 8.31 16.73
CA LEU A 63 0.12 8.07 15.49
C LEU A 63 -1.00 7.06 15.75
N HIS A 64 -2.24 7.48 15.55
CA HIS A 64 -3.41 6.62 15.63
C HIS A 64 -3.93 6.32 14.23
N ILE A 65 -4.21 5.05 13.95
CA ILE A 65 -4.68 4.54 12.65
C ILE A 65 -5.98 3.77 12.89
N TYR A 66 -7.04 4.11 12.16
CA TYR A 66 -8.38 3.53 12.35
C TYR A 66 -9.15 3.42 11.02
N ASN A 67 -10.25 2.66 11.05
CA ASN A 67 -11.22 2.53 9.95
C ASN A 67 -12.38 3.49 10.21
#